data_AF-A0A356I7H1-F1
#
_entry.id   AF-A0A356I7H1-F1
#
_cell.length_a   1.000
_cell.length_b   1.000
_cell.length_c   1.000
_cell.angle_alpha   90.00
_cell.angle_beta   90.00
_cell.angle_gamma   90.00
#
_symmetry.space_group_name_H-M   'P 1'
#
loop_
_entity.id
_entity.type
_entity.pdbx_description
1 polymer ?
#
loop_
_entity_poly.entity_id
_entity_poly.type
_entity_poly.pdbx_seq_one_letter_code
_entity_poly.pdbx_strand_id
1 'polypeptide(L)'
;MDYTNSRVMGLQPLHEIMDDRGWSNHDIVRAAPPGFITHKQVQKARKGRWLTANMQRKIEQAVNACAAPDSFTLEELFTYRGKRKL
;
A
#
# COMPACT_ATOMS: atom_id res chain seq x y z
N MET A 1 0.66 5.35 31.20
CA MET A 1 1.18 4.06 30.71
C MET A 1 0.72 3.95 29.28
N ASP A 2 1.58 4.32 28.33
CA ASP A 2 1.18 4.53 26.94
C ASP A 2 1.15 3.20 26.20
N TYR A 3 -0.04 2.60 26.12
CA TYR A 3 -0.31 1.40 25.32
C TYR A 3 -0.41 1.72 23.82
N THR A 4 0.47 2.57 23.29
CA THR A 4 0.64 2.74 21.85
C THR A 4 1.29 1.48 21.30
N ASN A 5 0.45 0.52 20.95
CA ASN A 5 0.74 -0.60 20.07
C ASN A 5 1.42 -0.07 18.80
N SER A 6 2.75 0.05 18.84
CA SER A 6 3.60 0.78 17.89
C SER A 6 3.78 0.00 16.58
N ARG A 7 2.66 -0.31 15.93
CA ARG A 7 2.56 -0.96 14.61
C ARG A 7 2.48 0.06 13.48
N VAL A 8 3.17 1.19 13.63
CA VAL A 8 3.28 2.25 12.63
C VAL A 8 4.73 2.24 12.14
N MET A 9 4.91 2.01 10.84
CA MET A 9 6.21 1.86 10.17
C MET A 9 6.69 3.16 9.51
N GLY A 10 6.15 4.29 9.96
CA GLY A 10 6.35 5.58 9.30
C GLY A 10 5.64 5.70 7.96
N LEU A 11 5.78 6.83 7.29
CA LEU A 11 5.32 7.01 5.92
C LEU A 11 6.01 5.98 5.01
N GLN A 12 5.27 5.37 4.10
CA GLN A 12 5.85 4.38 3.17
C GLN A 12 6.23 5.07 1.86
N PRO A 13 7.26 4.58 1.14
CA PRO A 13 7.64 5.03 -0.19
C PRO A 13 6.45 5.11 -1.17
N LEU A 14 5.49 4.19 -1.05
CA LEU A 14 4.22 4.24 -1.77
C LEU A 14 3.54 5.62 -1.69
N HIS A 15 3.60 6.30 -0.56
CA HIS A 15 2.99 7.61 -0.40
C HIS A 15 3.64 8.65 -1.32
N GLU A 16 4.97 8.72 -1.33
CA GLU A 16 5.74 9.67 -2.15
C GLU A 16 5.54 9.35 -3.64
N ILE A 17 5.65 8.08 -4.02
CA ILE A 17 5.40 7.63 -5.41
C ILE A 17 4.00 8.05 -5.89
N MET A 18 2.98 7.89 -5.04
CA MET A 18 1.62 8.31 -5.38
C MET A 18 1.49 9.83 -5.46
N ASP A 19 2.15 10.58 -4.57
CA ASP A 19 2.09 12.04 -4.56
C ASP A 19 2.77 12.64 -5.80
N ASP A 20 3.97 12.15 -6.12
CA ASP A 20 4.76 12.54 -7.29
C ASP A 20 4.03 12.26 -8.61
N ARG A 21 3.28 11.14 -8.68
CA ARG A 21 2.46 10.78 -9.84
C ARG A 21 1.07 11.42 -9.84
N GLY A 22 0.71 12.18 -8.80
CA GLY A 22 -0.61 12.80 -8.66
C GLY A 22 -1.76 11.80 -8.48
N TRP A 23 -1.47 10.59 -8.00
CA TRP A 23 -2.45 9.52 -7.85
C TRP A 23 -3.21 9.61 -6.53
N SER A 24 -4.53 9.62 -6.62
CA SER A 24 -5.41 9.50 -5.47
C SER A 24 -5.57 8.04 -5.05
N ASN A 25 -6.05 7.81 -3.83
CA ASN A 25 -6.45 6.47 -3.40
C ASN A 25 -7.58 5.89 -4.28
N HIS A 26 -8.38 6.75 -4.92
CA HIS A 26 -9.45 6.32 -5.80
C HIS A 26 -8.90 5.76 -7.10
N ASP A 27 -7.85 6.35 -7.66
CA ASP A 27 -7.22 5.90 -8.90
C ASP A 27 -6.67 4.47 -8.75
N ILE A 28 -5.95 4.21 -7.65
CA ILE A 28 -5.42 2.88 -7.33
C ILE A 28 -6.55 1.84 -7.17
N VAL A 29 -7.66 2.21 -6.52
CA VAL A 29 -8.80 1.31 -6.33
C VAL A 29 -9.52 1.04 -7.65
N ARG A 30 -9.64 2.05 -8.52
CA ARG A 30 -10.30 1.95 -9.82
C ARG A 30 -9.47 1.16 -10.84
N ALA A 31 -8.14 1.17 -10.72
CA ALA A 31 -7.25 0.40 -11.59
C ALA A 31 -7.32 -1.12 -11.34
N ALA A 32 -7.71 -1.55 -10.15
CA ALA A 32 -7.86 -2.96 -9.80
C ALA A 32 -9.29 -3.47 -10.02
N PRO A 33 -9.50 -4.79 -10.12
CA PRO A 33 -10.85 -5.37 -10.19
C PRO A 33 -11.74 -4.92 -9.02
N PRO A 34 -13.06 -4.71 -9.23
CA PRO A 34 -13.98 -4.28 -8.18
C PRO A 34 -13.90 -5.18 -6.93
N GLY A 35 -13.83 -4.58 -5.75
CA GLY A 35 -13.75 -5.30 -4.46
C GLY A 35 -12.39 -5.91 -4.14
N PHE A 36 -11.38 -5.77 -5.00
CA PHE A 36 -10.04 -6.34 -4.78
C PHE A 36 -9.33 -5.70 -3.56
N ILE A 37 -9.39 -4.37 -3.50
CA ILE A 37 -8.91 -3.51 -2.41
C ILE A 37 -9.88 -2.34 -2.17
N THR A 38 -9.71 -1.63 -1.07
CA THR A 38 -10.53 -0.47 -0.67
C THR A 38 -9.69 0.78 -0.47
N HIS A 39 -10.30 1.97 -0.56
CA HIS A 39 -9.62 3.25 -0.30
C HIS A 39 -8.97 3.29 1.09
N LYS A 40 -9.63 2.68 2.10
CA LYS A 40 -9.09 2.59 3.46
C LYS A 40 -7.83 1.72 3.52
N GLN A 41 -7.74 0.65 2.74
CA GLN A 41 -6.55 -0.20 2.67
C GLN A 41 -5.39 0.53 1.99
N VAL A 42 -5.63 1.27 0.91
CA VAL A 42 -4.60 2.13 0.27
C VAL A 42 -4.12 3.21 1.24
N GLN A 43 -5.04 3.90 1.91
CA GLN A 43 -4.68 4.91 2.91
C GLN A 43 -3.87 4.33 4.07
N LYS A 44 -4.20 3.12 4.49
CA LYS A 44 -3.46 2.38 5.53
C LYS A 44 -2.03 2.05 5.07
N ALA A 45 -1.88 1.64 3.81
CA ALA A 45 -0.60 1.36 3.18
C ALA A 45 0.29 2.61 3.13
N ARG A 46 -0.22 3.73 2.60
CA ARG A 46 0.51 5.01 2.51
C ARG A 46 1.03 5.49 3.86
N LYS A 47 0.20 5.42 4.91
CA LYS A 47 0.55 5.84 6.28
C LYS A 47 1.45 4.84 7.04
N GLY A 48 1.85 3.74 6.39
CA GLY A 48 2.65 2.65 6.97
C GLY A 48 2.08 2.02 8.23
N ARG A 49 0.76 1.96 8.34
CA ARG A 49 0.15 1.12 9.37
C ARG A 49 0.35 -0.34 8.98
N TRP A 50 0.69 -1.19 9.96
CA TRP A 50 1.01 -2.60 9.71
C TRP A 50 -0.04 -3.33 8.83
N LEU A 51 0.46 -3.93 7.75
CA LEU A 51 -0.24 -4.78 6.81
C LEU A 51 0.30 -6.21 6.88
N THR A 52 -0.53 -7.19 6.50
CA THR A 52 -0.08 -8.56 6.27
C THR A 52 0.65 -8.65 4.93
N ALA A 53 1.50 -9.67 4.74
CA ALA A 53 2.16 -9.93 3.46
C ALA A 53 1.16 -9.97 2.28
N ASN A 54 0.01 -10.62 2.50
CA ASN A 54 -1.01 -10.73 1.48
C ASN A 54 -1.62 -9.36 1.11
N MET A 55 -1.82 -8.49 2.09
CA MET A 55 -2.35 -7.15 1.82
C MET A 55 -1.32 -6.28 1.10
N GLN A 56 -0.03 -6.38 1.43
CA GLN A 56 1.01 -5.65 0.69
C GLN A 56 1.07 -6.08 -0.78
N ARG A 57 0.99 -7.39 -1.08
CA ARG A 57 0.91 -7.90 -2.46
C ARG A 57 -0.33 -7.39 -3.22
N LYS A 58 -1.48 -7.32 -2.55
CA LYS A 58 -2.68 -6.73 -3.17
C LYS A 58 -2.49 -5.25 -3.52
N ILE A 59 -1.85 -4.49 -2.63
CA ILE A 59 -1.55 -3.08 -2.90
C ILE A 59 -0.56 -2.96 -4.06
N GLU A 60 0.51 -3.75 -4.09
CA GLU A 60 1.46 -3.81 -5.22
C GLU A 60 0.75 -4.08 -6.55
N GLN A 61 -0.09 -5.12 -6.61
CA GLN A 61 -0.85 -5.45 -7.82
C GLN A 61 -1.76 -4.31 -8.30
N ALA A 62 -2.45 -3.64 -7.37
CA ALA A 62 -3.33 -2.53 -7.72
C ALA A 62 -2.55 -1.28 -8.17
N VAL A 63 -1.41 -1.00 -7.54
CA VAL A 63 -0.51 0.09 -7.93
C VAL A 63 0.07 -0.18 -9.32
N ASN A 64 0.54 -1.40 -9.59
CA ASN A 64 1.08 -1.76 -10.90
C ASN A 64 0.02 -1.74 -12.00
N ALA A 65 -1.23 -2.09 -11.69
CA ALA A 65 -2.34 -1.91 -12.63
C ALA A 65 -2.57 -0.42 -12.97
N CYS A 66 -2.36 0.48 -12.01
CA CYS A 66 -2.45 1.93 -12.23
C CYS A 66 -1.19 2.51 -12.93
N ALA A 67 -0.04 1.86 -12.75
CA ALA A 67 1.26 2.33 -13.23
C ALA A 67 1.58 1.94 -14.67
N ALA A 68 0.84 0.97 -15.24
CA ALA A 68 1.13 0.41 -16.55
C ALA A 68 1.38 1.49 -17.62
N PRO A 69 2.44 1.36 -18.44
CA PRO A 69 3.28 0.17 -18.63
C PRO A 69 4.41 -0.02 -17.59
N ASP A 70 4.59 0.91 -16.65
CA ASP A 70 5.59 0.76 -15.59
C ASP A 70 5.13 -0.26 -14.54
N SER A 71 6.07 -0.71 -13.71
CA SER A 71 5.79 -1.56 -12.56
C SER A 71 6.72 -1.27 -11.40
N PHE A 72 6.21 -1.40 -10.19
CA PHE A 72 6.95 -1.31 -8.95
C PHE A 72 7.03 -2.68 -8.28
N THR A 73 8.13 -2.90 -7.60
CA THR A 73 8.34 -4.02 -6.69
C THR A 73 7.80 -3.67 -5.31
N LEU A 74 7.45 -4.71 -4.56
CA LEU A 74 7.09 -4.60 -3.15
C LEU A 74 8.15 -3.86 -2.31
N GLU A 75 9.45 -3.96 -2.63
CA GLU A 75 10.57 -3.29 -1.95
C GLU A 75 10.53 -1.78 -2.19
N GLU A 76 10.17 -1.36 -3.40
CA GLU A 76 10.01 0.06 -3.75
C GLU A 76 8.77 0.68 -3.12
N LEU A 77 7.73 -0.11 -2.83
CA LEU A 77 6.49 0.40 -2.25
C LEU A 77 6.47 0.42 -0.71
N PHE A 78 7.27 -0.43 -0.04
CA PHE A 78 7.21 -0.61 1.41
C PHE A 78 8.58 -0.78 2.05
N THR A 79 8.78 -0.13 3.20
CA THR A 79 10.02 -0.27 4.01
C THR A 79 10.03 -1.52 4.91
N TYR A 80 8.94 -2.29 4.92
CA TYR A 80 8.80 -3.49 5.75
C TYR A 80 8.05 -4.60 5.02
N ARG A 81 8.16 -5.81 5.58
CA ARG A 81 7.39 -6.98 5.16
C ARG A 81 6.41 -7.40 6.24
N GLY A 82 5.14 -7.47 5.87
CA GLY A 82 4.11 -8.03 6.72
C GLY A 82 4.37 -9.51 6.97
N LYS A 83 4.11 -10.00 8.19
CA LYS A 83 4.19 -11.44 8.46
C LYS A 83 3.02 -12.16 7.78
N ARG A 84 3.28 -13.35 7.23
CA ARG A 84 2.22 -14.27 6.80
C ARG A 84 1.51 -14.75 8.07
N LYS A 85 0.17 -14.67 8.11
CA LYS A 85 -0.58 -15.41 9.14
C LYS A 85 -0.33 -16.89 8.83
N LEU A 86 0.33 -17.58 9.76
CA LEU A 86 0.40 -19.05 9.74
C LEU A 86 -1.01 -19.61 9.83
#